data_AF-A0A7S1HLE1-F1
#
_entry.id   AF-A0A7S1HLE1-F1
#
_cell.length_a   1.000
_cell.length_b   1.000
_cell.length_c   1.000
_cell.angle_alpha   90.00
_cell.angle_beta   90.00
_cell.angle_gamma   90.00
#
_symmetry.space_group_name_H-M   'P 1'
#
loop_
_entity.id
_entity.type
_entity.pdbx_description
1 polymer ?
#
loop_
_entity_poly.entity_id
_entity_poly.type
_entity_poly.pdbx_seq_one_letter_code
_entity_poly.pdbx_strand_id
1 'polypeptide(L)'
;MGKAERRAGSSQGERVVADAAGGLLLAVSLGTYVSTAYPSIAGGDSGELITAAHLLSVAHPPGYPLYTLLAHASMRIPLPFPASPASKANLLSALLSSLSAFALYHALLTWFRSRCLHCCSPPPRAPTTPSPPPPGGDSCEDGAEGGGGRACGGACTASALLGAGMFALSPRVWHASTHAEVFPLNNLLCATLLLLLSTACSRPSPPAVPTLLGSLVCGLCLSNQHTSLLLLLPSVLLMLLRGAVSSPRRLLLLIVFFFFGLLPYAFLPLASLLHPESSWGGSDCATPWGLVRHVLRSDYGTLQLTNTPTSGGG
;
A
#
# COMPACT_ATOMS: atom_id res chain seq x y z
N MET A 1 13.47 30.40 29.62
CA MET A 1 13.66 29.54 28.43
C MET A 1 13.61 28.09 28.88
N GLY A 2 12.41 27.51 28.84
CA GLY A 2 12.00 26.48 29.79
C GLY A 2 11.01 25.49 29.18
N LYS A 3 11.20 24.20 29.52
CA LYS A 3 10.38 23.00 29.29
C LYS A 3 9.67 22.83 27.91
N ALA A 4 8.90 23.80 27.41
CA ALA A 4 8.24 23.78 26.11
C ALA A 4 9.22 23.71 24.93
N GLU A 5 10.27 24.54 24.90
CA GLU A 5 11.33 24.47 23.87
C GLU A 5 12.09 23.14 23.92
N ARG A 6 12.35 22.63 25.14
CA ARG A 6 12.99 21.31 25.33
C ARG A 6 12.11 20.14 24.87
N ARG A 7 10.78 20.23 25.04
CA ARG A 7 9.81 19.24 24.54
C ARG A 7 9.61 19.34 23.03
N ALA A 8 9.60 20.54 22.47
CA ALA A 8 9.55 20.76 21.03
C ALA A 8 10.79 20.16 20.34
N GLY A 9 11.99 20.48 20.85
CA GLY A 9 13.25 19.91 20.35
C GLY A 9 13.35 18.39 20.48
N SER A 10 12.80 17.80 21.54
CA SER A 10 12.77 16.33 21.68
C SER A 10 11.82 15.66 20.69
N SER A 11 10.64 16.24 20.46
CA SER A 11 9.68 15.70 19.48
C SER A 11 10.16 15.85 18.04
N GLN A 12 10.93 16.89 17.74
CA GLN A 12 11.58 17.08 16.45
C GLN A 12 12.68 16.04 16.23
N GLY A 13 13.52 15.78 17.24
CA GLY A 13 14.56 14.75 17.18
C GLY A 13 13.99 13.34 16.92
N GLU A 14 12.90 12.97 17.58
CA GLU A 14 12.23 11.67 17.38
C GLU A 14 11.62 11.50 15.99
N ARG A 15 11.16 12.60 15.37
CA ARG A 15 10.69 12.58 13.99
C ARG A 15 11.85 12.36 13.03
N VAL A 16 12.94 13.09 13.21
CA VAL A 16 14.16 12.93 12.40
C VAL A 16 14.70 11.50 12.47
N VAL A 17 14.77 10.90 13.66
CA VAL A 17 15.22 9.51 13.81
C VAL A 17 14.30 8.52 13.10
N ALA A 18 12.98 8.69 13.21
CA ALA A 18 12.03 7.82 12.53
C ALA A 18 12.09 7.97 11.00
N ASP A 19 12.17 9.21 10.50
CA ASP A 19 12.27 9.47 9.07
C ASP A 19 13.59 8.92 8.51
N ALA A 20 14.69 9.04 9.25
CA ALA A 20 15.98 8.42 8.90
C ALA A 20 15.91 6.89 8.89
N ALA A 21 15.21 6.26 9.84
CA ALA A 21 15.02 4.81 9.88
C ALA A 21 14.22 4.31 8.67
N GLY A 22 13.14 5.01 8.31
CA GLY A 22 12.38 4.72 7.09
C GLY A 22 13.24 4.88 5.83
N GLY A 23 13.99 5.98 5.72
CA GLY A 23 14.91 6.22 4.61
C GLY A 23 15.99 5.15 4.48
N LEU A 24 16.54 4.69 5.59
CA LEU A 24 17.52 3.59 5.61
C LEU A 24 16.89 2.27 5.15
N LEU A 25 15.68 1.94 5.61
CA LEU A 25 14.96 0.74 5.14
C LEU A 25 14.73 0.79 3.63
N LEU A 26 14.31 1.94 3.10
CA LEU A 26 14.11 2.15 1.67
C LEU A 26 15.42 1.94 0.90
N ALA A 27 16.52 2.55 1.34
CA ALA A 27 17.81 2.45 0.66
C ALA A 27 18.37 1.01 0.69
N VAL A 28 18.30 0.34 1.83
CA VAL A 28 18.81 -1.04 2.00
C VAL A 28 17.97 -2.02 1.18
N SER A 29 16.64 -1.94 1.26
CA SER A 29 15.76 -2.82 0.46
C SER A 29 15.94 -2.60 -1.04
N LEU A 30 16.02 -1.34 -1.48
CA LEU A 30 16.25 -1.01 -2.88
C LEU A 30 17.59 -1.52 -3.38
N GLY A 31 18.68 -1.28 -2.65
CA GLY A 31 20.00 -1.80 -3.03
C GLY A 31 20.02 -3.33 -3.09
N THR A 32 19.34 -3.99 -2.16
CA THR A 32 19.22 -5.46 -2.11
C THR A 32 18.44 -6.00 -3.31
N TYR A 33 17.27 -5.44 -3.63
CA TYR A 33 16.46 -5.90 -4.75
C TYR A 33 17.10 -5.58 -6.09
N VAL A 34 17.71 -4.40 -6.25
CA VAL A 34 18.41 -4.03 -7.50
C VAL A 34 19.62 -4.94 -7.73
N SER A 35 20.40 -5.24 -6.70
CA SER A 35 21.58 -6.13 -6.83
C SER A 35 21.21 -7.60 -7.10
N THR A 36 19.97 -7.99 -6.82
CA THR A 36 19.46 -9.35 -7.07
C THR A 36 18.45 -9.43 -8.20
N ALA A 37 18.18 -8.32 -8.88
CA ALA A 37 17.23 -8.28 -9.99
C ALA A 37 17.77 -9.04 -11.21
N TYR A 38 16.88 -9.73 -11.92
CA TYR A 38 17.24 -10.41 -13.16
C TYR A 38 17.70 -9.38 -14.20
N PRO A 39 18.81 -9.63 -14.91
CA PRO A 39 19.28 -8.72 -15.95
C PRO A 39 18.42 -8.77 -17.22
N SER A 40 17.58 -9.79 -17.38
CA SER A 40 16.73 -10.02 -18.55
C SER A 40 15.39 -10.64 -18.11
N ILE A 41 14.67 -11.25 -19.05
CA ILE A 41 13.41 -11.96 -18.83
C ILE A 41 13.65 -13.12 -17.83
N ALA A 42 12.88 -13.12 -16.75
CA ALA A 42 12.86 -14.21 -15.78
C ALA A 42 11.84 -15.30 -16.19
N GLY A 43 11.71 -16.35 -15.38
CA GLY A 43 10.65 -17.35 -15.55
C GLY A 43 9.27 -16.86 -15.11
N GLY A 44 8.28 -17.76 -15.17
CA GLY A 44 6.90 -17.46 -14.77
C GLY A 44 6.19 -16.51 -15.74
N ASP A 45 5.33 -15.64 -15.21
CA ASP A 45 4.51 -14.71 -16.01
C ASP A 45 5.32 -13.49 -16.49
N SER A 46 6.55 -13.32 -15.99
CA SER A 46 7.39 -12.16 -16.25
C SER A 46 7.60 -11.86 -17.73
N GLY A 47 7.85 -12.89 -18.55
CA GLY A 47 8.04 -12.71 -20.00
C GLY A 47 6.79 -12.20 -20.71
N GLU A 48 5.62 -12.68 -20.31
CA GLU A 48 4.34 -12.25 -20.85
C GLU A 48 4.01 -10.82 -20.42
N LEU A 49 4.17 -10.51 -19.13
CA LEU A 49 3.97 -9.16 -18.58
C LEU A 49 4.92 -8.12 -19.21
N ILE A 50 6.20 -8.46 -19.41
CA ILE A 50 7.18 -7.59 -20.08
C ILE A 50 6.77 -7.37 -21.54
N THR A 51 6.35 -8.42 -22.24
CA THR A 51 5.94 -8.32 -23.64
C THR A 51 4.67 -7.49 -23.79
N ALA A 52 3.66 -7.72 -22.95
CA ALA A 52 2.42 -6.95 -22.92
C ALA A 52 2.69 -5.46 -22.65
N ALA A 53 3.55 -5.16 -21.66
CA ALA A 53 3.96 -3.78 -21.39
C ALA A 53 4.77 -3.17 -22.54
N HIS A 54 5.67 -3.92 -23.18
CA HIS A 54 6.47 -3.42 -24.29
C HIS A 54 5.62 -3.06 -25.51
N LEU A 55 4.63 -3.90 -25.83
CA LEU A 55 3.74 -3.76 -26.98
C LEU A 55 2.47 -2.95 -26.69
N LEU A 56 2.22 -2.56 -25.43
CA LEU A 56 0.94 -2.00 -24.98
C LEU A 56 -0.27 -2.88 -25.34
N SER A 57 -0.11 -4.19 -25.13
CA SER A 57 -1.18 -5.18 -25.33
C SER A 57 -1.80 -5.65 -24.01
N VAL A 58 -2.88 -6.43 -24.11
CA VAL A 58 -3.60 -6.99 -22.95
C VAL A 58 -2.84 -8.21 -22.41
N ALA A 59 -2.48 -8.19 -21.13
CA ALA A 59 -1.92 -9.34 -20.41
C ALA A 59 -3.03 -10.34 -20.00
N HIS A 60 -2.64 -11.49 -19.46
CA HIS A 60 -3.56 -12.51 -18.98
C HIS A 60 -4.52 -11.98 -17.88
N PRO A 61 -5.73 -12.56 -17.73
CA PRO A 61 -6.76 -12.07 -16.80
C PRO A 61 -6.26 -11.91 -15.35
N PRO A 62 -6.50 -10.75 -14.69
CA PRO A 62 -7.46 -9.69 -15.04
C PRO A 62 -6.88 -8.55 -15.91
N GLY A 63 -5.69 -8.73 -16.49
CA GLY A 63 -5.07 -7.82 -17.45
C GLY A 63 -4.14 -6.76 -16.85
N TYR A 64 -4.16 -6.60 -15.51
CA TYR A 64 -3.26 -5.73 -14.73
C TYR A 64 -2.99 -4.34 -15.35
N PRO A 65 -4.01 -3.61 -15.85
CA PRO A 65 -3.80 -2.45 -16.70
C PRO A 65 -2.95 -1.36 -16.06
N LEU A 66 -3.08 -1.14 -14.74
CA LEU A 66 -2.25 -0.16 -14.03
C LEU A 66 -0.77 -0.55 -14.06
N TYR A 67 -0.45 -1.82 -13.81
CA TYR A 67 0.91 -2.33 -13.88
C TYR A 67 1.47 -2.22 -15.30
N THR A 68 0.71 -2.66 -16.31
CA THR A 68 1.14 -2.65 -17.72
C THR A 68 1.51 -1.25 -18.19
N LEU A 69 0.71 -0.23 -17.84
CA LEU A 69 0.99 1.17 -18.17
C LEU A 69 2.23 1.71 -17.46
N LEU A 70 2.42 1.39 -16.18
CA LEU A 70 3.60 1.81 -15.42
C LEU A 70 4.87 1.11 -15.91
N ALA A 71 4.79 -0.19 -16.22
CA ALA A 71 5.88 -0.96 -16.81
C ALA A 71 6.25 -0.38 -18.18
N HIS A 72 5.29 -0.07 -19.04
CA HIS A 72 5.55 0.60 -20.32
C HIS A 72 6.29 1.94 -20.10
N ALA A 73 5.79 2.77 -19.20
CA ALA A 73 6.42 4.06 -18.88
C ALA A 73 7.87 3.87 -18.39
N SER A 74 8.12 2.89 -17.52
CA SER A 74 9.46 2.59 -17.01
C SER A 74 10.46 2.22 -18.11
N MET A 75 10.00 1.49 -19.15
CA MET A 75 10.85 1.08 -20.27
C MET A 75 11.32 2.28 -21.12
N ARG A 76 10.53 3.37 -21.13
CA ARG A 76 10.81 4.61 -21.87
C ARG A 76 11.77 5.56 -21.14
N ILE A 77 11.99 5.38 -19.84
CA ILE A 77 12.90 6.23 -19.08
C ILE A 77 14.34 5.99 -19.55
N PRO A 78 15.08 7.03 -19.96
CA PRO A 78 16.51 6.90 -20.26
C PRO A 78 17.29 6.73 -18.95
N LEU A 79 18.18 5.72 -18.92
CA LEU A 79 19.06 5.46 -17.78
C LEU A 79 20.51 5.82 -18.17
N PRO A 80 21.36 6.18 -17.20
CA PRO A 80 22.76 6.53 -17.46
C PRO A 80 23.63 5.31 -17.85
N PHE A 81 23.04 4.12 -17.93
CA PHE A 81 23.67 2.87 -18.33
C PHE A 81 22.75 2.10 -19.31
N PRO A 82 23.32 1.24 -20.18
CA PRO A 82 22.51 0.41 -21.07
C PRO A 82 21.63 -0.56 -20.28
N ALA A 83 20.32 -0.50 -20.50
CA ALA A 83 19.35 -1.39 -19.86
C ALA A 83 18.28 -1.80 -20.87
N SER A 84 18.05 -3.11 -21.00
CA SER A 84 16.99 -3.65 -21.85
C SER A 84 15.61 -3.31 -21.28
N PRO A 85 14.52 -3.34 -22.09
CA PRO A 85 13.16 -3.18 -21.58
C PRO A 85 12.83 -4.14 -20.43
N ALA A 86 13.29 -5.39 -20.51
CA ALA A 86 13.13 -6.40 -19.46
C ALA A 86 13.84 -5.97 -18.16
N SER A 87 15.09 -5.52 -18.25
CA SER A 87 15.84 -5.04 -17.08
C SER A 87 15.13 -3.85 -16.42
N LYS A 88 14.60 -2.90 -17.20
CA LYS A 88 13.87 -1.74 -16.69
C LYS A 88 12.58 -2.12 -15.96
N ALA A 89 11.84 -3.11 -16.49
CA ALA A 89 10.66 -3.62 -15.82
C ALA A 89 11.01 -4.34 -14.50
N ASN A 90 12.11 -5.10 -14.46
CA ASN A 90 12.59 -5.73 -13.22
C ASN A 90 13.01 -4.68 -12.18
N LEU A 91 13.67 -3.58 -12.61
CA LEU A 91 14.01 -2.45 -11.74
C LEU A 91 12.77 -1.72 -11.21
N LEU A 92 11.69 -1.65 -12.00
CA LEU A 92 10.39 -1.13 -11.53
C LEU A 92 9.86 -1.98 -10.38
N SER A 93 9.87 -3.31 -10.49
CA SER A 93 9.49 -4.21 -9.38
C SER A 93 10.32 -3.96 -8.13
N ALA A 94 11.64 -3.84 -8.26
CA ALA A 94 12.54 -3.54 -7.14
C ALA A 94 12.18 -2.21 -6.46
N LEU A 95 11.92 -1.16 -7.25
CA LEU A 95 11.52 0.15 -6.75
C LEU A 95 10.17 0.08 -6.01
N LEU A 96 9.16 -0.53 -6.63
CA LEU A 96 7.81 -0.62 -6.06
C LEU A 96 7.79 -1.40 -4.74
N SER A 97 8.52 -2.51 -4.64
CA SER A 97 8.65 -3.27 -3.39
C SER A 97 9.36 -2.48 -2.29
N SER A 98 10.40 -1.73 -2.63
CA SER A 98 11.12 -0.90 -1.65
C SER A 98 10.23 0.24 -1.13
N LEU A 99 9.46 0.87 -2.03
CA LEU A 99 8.46 1.87 -1.67
C LEU A 99 7.32 1.25 -0.85
N SER A 100 6.93 0.00 -1.12
CA SER A 100 5.94 -0.72 -0.33
C SER A 100 6.41 -0.92 1.11
N ALA A 101 7.65 -1.38 1.30
CA ALA A 101 8.24 -1.52 2.63
C ALA A 101 8.30 -0.18 3.38
N PHE A 102 8.68 0.90 2.69
CA PHE A 102 8.68 2.25 3.24
C PHE A 102 7.28 2.73 3.64
N ALA A 103 6.28 2.55 2.78
CA ALA A 103 4.89 2.90 3.08
C ALA A 103 4.35 2.08 4.27
N LEU A 104 4.67 0.79 4.33
CA LEU A 104 4.28 -0.10 5.42
C LEU A 104 4.92 0.33 6.74
N TYR A 105 6.20 0.70 6.72
CA TYR A 105 6.90 1.28 7.88
C TYR A 105 6.14 2.49 8.43
N HIS A 106 5.79 3.45 7.57
CA HIS A 106 5.05 4.64 8.01
C HIS A 106 3.62 4.31 8.46
N ALA A 107 2.96 3.31 7.86
CA ALA A 107 1.66 2.85 8.30
C ALA A 107 1.72 2.31 9.73
N LEU A 108 2.65 1.39 10.00
CA LEU A 108 2.88 0.80 11.32
C LEU A 108 3.30 1.86 12.34
N LEU A 109 4.22 2.75 11.99
CA LEU A 109 4.67 3.82 12.87
C LEU A 109 3.51 4.74 13.27
N THR A 110 2.69 5.14 12.30
CA THR A 110 1.50 5.97 12.54
C THR A 110 0.51 5.24 13.45
N TRP A 111 0.26 3.97 13.18
CA TRP A 111 -0.64 3.14 13.99
C TRP A 111 -0.15 3.01 15.44
N PHE A 112 1.11 2.59 15.65
CA PHE A 112 1.67 2.39 16.99
C PHE A 112 1.70 3.69 17.80
N ARG A 113 2.19 4.79 17.21
CA ARG A 113 2.18 6.10 17.89
C ARG A 113 0.77 6.53 18.29
N SER A 114 -0.22 6.28 17.44
CA SER A 114 -1.62 6.62 17.75
C SER A 114 -2.14 5.83 18.94
N ARG A 115 -1.78 4.56 19.11
CA ARG A 115 -2.24 3.72 20.24
C ARG A 115 -1.48 4.00 21.53
N CYS A 116 -0.17 4.19 21.44
CA CYS A 116 0.66 4.52 22.59
C CYS A 116 0.23 5.83 23.28
N LEU A 117 -0.13 6.86 22.51
CA LEU A 117 -0.63 8.13 23.07
C LEU A 117 -1.93 7.95 23.88
N HIS A 118 -2.79 6.99 23.50
CA HIS A 118 -4.00 6.68 24.27
C HIS A 118 -3.67 5.96 25.59
N CYS A 119 -2.68 5.06 25.60
CA CYS A 119 -2.27 4.35 26.82
C CYS A 119 -1.54 5.25 27.83
N CYS A 120 -0.83 6.29 27.37
CA CYS A 120 -0.08 7.20 28.22
C CYS A 120 -0.89 8.44 28.68
N SER A 121 -2.17 8.55 28.31
CA SER A 121 -3.02 9.65 28.79
C SER A 121 -3.48 9.35 30.22
N PRO A 122 -3.29 10.27 31.20
CA PRO A 122 -3.77 10.05 32.56
C PRO A 122 -5.29 9.89 32.56
N PRO A 123 -5.86 9.04 33.44
CA PRO A 123 -7.30 8.89 33.55
C PRO A 123 -7.94 10.27 33.81
N PRO A 124 -9.15 10.54 33.29
CA PRO A 124 -9.87 11.76 33.61
C PRO A 124 -9.99 11.88 35.12
N ARG A 125 -9.57 13.01 35.69
CA ARG A 125 -9.72 13.27 37.13
C ARG A 125 -11.19 13.07 37.48
N ALA A 126 -11.46 12.17 38.42
CA ALA A 126 -12.80 12.05 38.98
C ALA A 126 -13.27 13.43 39.47
N PRO A 127 -14.56 13.77 39.34
CA PRO A 127 -15.08 15.01 39.92
C PRO A 127 -14.77 15.01 41.41
N THR A 128 -13.82 15.84 41.82
CA THR A 128 -13.41 15.99 43.20
C THR A 128 -14.57 16.59 43.97
N THR A 129 -15.27 15.78 44.77
CA THR A 129 -15.91 16.32 45.95
C THR A 129 -14.81 16.88 46.84
N PRO A 130 -14.95 18.11 47.39
CA PRO A 130 -13.93 18.67 48.27
C PRO A 130 -13.94 17.86 49.58
N SER A 131 -13.01 16.93 49.73
CA SER A 131 -12.67 16.34 51.02
C SER A 131 -11.65 17.23 51.74
N PRO A 132 -11.78 17.43 53.07
CA PRO A 132 -10.82 18.20 53.84
C PRO A 132 -9.45 17.52 53.86
N PRO A 133 -8.34 18.28 53.95
CA PRO A 133 -7.00 17.73 53.89
C PRO A 133 -6.70 16.86 55.13
N PRO A 134 -6.05 15.69 54.96
CA PRO A 134 -5.53 14.93 56.09
C PRO A 134 -4.31 15.64 56.72
N PRO A 135 -4.10 15.52 58.04
CA PRO A 135 -2.96 16.12 58.71
C PRO A 135 -1.75 15.19 58.64
N GLY A 136 -0.66 15.67 58.04
CA GLY A 136 0.70 15.15 58.22
C GLY A 136 1.04 13.88 57.43
N GLY A 137 2.17 13.92 56.70
CA GLY A 137 2.81 12.74 56.14
C GLY A 137 3.33 12.93 54.73
N ASP A 138 4.62 13.24 54.65
CA ASP A 138 5.61 13.01 53.60
C ASP A 138 5.17 12.98 52.13
N SER A 139 5.67 13.99 51.42
CA SER A 139 5.74 14.13 49.98
C SER A 139 6.33 12.90 49.29
N CYS A 140 5.49 12.12 48.60
CA CYS A 140 5.94 11.27 47.51
C CYS A 140 6.30 12.16 46.31
N GLU A 141 7.55 12.02 45.86
CA GLU A 141 8.18 12.78 44.79
C GLU A 141 7.46 12.63 43.44
N ASP A 142 7.06 13.76 42.87
CA ASP A 142 6.71 13.93 41.45
C ASP A 142 7.97 13.75 40.57
N GLY A 143 8.42 12.50 40.38
CA GLY A 143 9.68 12.18 39.70
C GLY A 143 9.58 11.57 38.29
N ALA A 144 8.39 11.32 37.74
CA ALA A 144 8.25 10.42 36.57
C ALA A 144 7.67 11.03 35.28
N GLU A 145 7.56 12.35 35.13
CA GLU A 145 6.88 12.95 33.96
C GLU A 145 7.79 13.25 32.74
N GLY A 146 9.09 12.94 32.79
CA GLY A 146 10.05 13.33 31.75
C GLY A 146 10.54 12.21 30.82
N GLY A 147 10.54 10.95 31.27
CA GLY A 147 11.23 9.84 30.59
C GLY A 147 10.34 8.94 29.71
N GLY A 148 9.05 8.81 30.04
CA GLY A 148 8.15 7.85 29.39
C GLY A 148 7.87 8.13 27.91
N GLY A 149 7.81 9.41 27.51
CA GLY A 149 7.53 9.81 26.12
C GLY A 149 8.61 9.37 25.13
N ARG A 150 9.89 9.51 25.51
CA ARG A 150 11.04 9.17 24.63
C ARG A 150 11.22 7.68 24.44
N ALA A 151 11.08 6.90 25.52
CA ALA A 151 11.14 5.44 25.46
C ALA A 151 10.01 4.88 24.57
N CYS A 152 8.83 5.48 24.63
CA CYS A 152 7.68 5.07 23.84
C CYS A 152 7.84 5.38 22.34
N GLY A 153 8.38 6.56 21.98
CA GLY A 153 8.65 6.94 20.60
C GLY A 153 9.72 6.07 19.93
N GLY A 154 10.79 5.75 20.66
CA GLY A 154 11.84 4.83 20.21
C GLY A 154 11.31 3.41 19.99
N ALA A 155 10.53 2.88 20.94
CA ALA A 155 9.93 1.55 20.83
C ALA A 155 8.98 1.44 19.62
N CYS A 156 8.13 2.44 19.38
CA CYS A 156 7.25 2.46 18.19
C CYS A 156 8.06 2.41 16.88
N THR A 157 9.16 3.17 16.83
CA THR A 157 10.05 3.23 15.67
C THR A 157 10.71 1.88 15.41
N ALA A 158 11.25 1.25 16.47
CA ALA A 158 11.86 -0.07 16.39
C ALA A 158 10.84 -1.15 15.96
N SER A 159 9.64 -1.16 16.53
CA SER A 159 8.60 -2.13 16.17
C SER A 159 8.11 -1.96 14.72
N ALA A 160 7.94 -0.72 14.26
CA ALA A 160 7.57 -0.44 12.87
C ALA A 160 8.69 -0.88 11.90
N LEU A 161 9.95 -0.60 12.25
CA LEU A 161 11.11 -1.00 11.45
C LEU A 161 11.24 -2.52 11.39
N LEU A 162 11.05 -3.22 12.50
CA LEU A 162 11.07 -4.68 12.55
C LEU A 162 9.98 -5.27 11.65
N GLY A 163 8.72 -4.81 11.78
CA GLY A 163 7.61 -5.33 10.98
C GLY A 163 7.79 -5.09 9.47
N ALA A 164 8.17 -3.88 9.08
CA ALA A 164 8.41 -3.55 7.68
C ALA A 164 9.68 -4.22 7.12
N GLY A 165 10.72 -4.37 7.94
CA GLY A 165 11.94 -5.09 7.59
C GLY A 165 11.70 -6.59 7.38
N MET A 166 10.91 -7.24 8.24
CA MET A 166 10.49 -8.63 8.07
C MET A 166 9.68 -8.82 6.77
N PHE A 167 8.79 -7.87 6.46
CA PHE A 167 8.06 -7.86 5.19
C PHE A 167 9.03 -7.78 4.00
N ALA A 168 9.93 -6.79 4.00
CA ALA A 168 10.88 -6.56 2.91
C ALA A 168 11.82 -7.76 2.68
N LEU A 169 12.35 -8.34 3.76
CA LEU A 169 13.30 -9.44 3.67
C LEU A 169 12.63 -10.81 3.55
N SER A 170 11.29 -10.88 3.53
CA SER A 170 10.60 -12.16 3.38
C SER A 170 10.90 -12.78 2.01
N PRO A 171 11.11 -14.12 1.92
CA PRO A 171 11.47 -14.77 0.65
C PRO A 171 10.46 -14.53 -0.47
N ARG A 172 9.17 -14.39 -0.14
CA ARG A 172 8.09 -14.16 -1.11
C ARG A 172 8.13 -12.76 -1.69
N VAL A 173 8.30 -11.74 -0.84
CA VAL A 173 8.41 -10.34 -1.29
C VAL A 173 9.70 -10.15 -2.05
N TRP A 174 10.82 -10.67 -1.54
CA TRP A 174 12.10 -10.59 -2.23
C TRP A 174 12.01 -11.22 -3.61
N HIS A 175 11.52 -12.46 -3.73
CA HIS A 175 11.36 -13.12 -5.02
C HIS A 175 10.57 -12.25 -6.02
N ALA A 176 9.41 -11.74 -5.63
CA ALA A 176 8.60 -10.87 -6.50
C ALA A 176 9.26 -9.52 -6.83
N SER A 177 10.32 -9.13 -6.10
CA SER A 177 11.03 -7.86 -6.31
C SER A 177 12.17 -7.97 -7.30
N THR A 178 12.60 -9.18 -7.68
CA THR A 178 13.75 -9.37 -8.59
C THR A 178 13.36 -9.42 -10.06
N HIS A 179 12.08 -9.57 -10.39
CA HIS A 179 11.59 -9.66 -11.76
C HIS A 179 10.24 -8.95 -11.94
N ALA A 180 9.91 -8.65 -13.19
CA ALA A 180 8.68 -7.97 -13.58
C ALA A 180 7.47 -8.81 -13.19
N GLU A 181 6.72 -8.33 -12.20
CA GLU A 181 5.60 -9.00 -11.56
C GLU A 181 4.59 -7.96 -11.08
N VAL A 182 3.34 -8.35 -10.92
CA VAL A 182 2.23 -7.46 -10.51
C VAL A 182 2.13 -7.28 -8.99
N PHE A 183 2.79 -8.16 -8.24
CA PHE A 183 2.76 -8.19 -6.77
C PHE A 183 3.45 -7.01 -6.09
N PRO A 184 4.63 -6.52 -6.54
CA PRO A 184 5.26 -5.31 -5.98
C PRO A 184 4.33 -4.09 -5.99
N LEU A 185 3.62 -3.87 -7.11
CA LEU A 185 2.66 -2.78 -7.22
C LEU A 185 1.47 -2.99 -6.28
N ASN A 186 0.92 -4.21 -6.25
CA ASN A 186 -0.16 -4.56 -5.32
C ASN A 186 0.23 -4.29 -3.87
N ASN A 187 1.44 -4.69 -3.48
CA ASN A 187 1.96 -4.50 -2.14
C ASN A 187 2.11 -3.02 -1.80
N LEU A 188 2.58 -2.18 -2.75
CA LEU A 188 2.66 -0.74 -2.55
C LEU A 188 1.27 -0.12 -2.34
N LEU A 189 0.28 -0.50 -3.15
CA LEU A 189 -1.08 0.01 -3.03
C LEU A 189 -1.72 -0.42 -1.70
N CYS A 190 -1.56 -1.69 -1.29
CA CYS A 190 -2.01 -2.19 0.02
C CYS A 190 -1.32 -1.47 1.19
N ALA A 191 0.00 -1.28 1.14
CA ALA A 191 0.74 -0.56 2.18
C ALA A 191 0.32 0.92 2.26
N THR A 192 0.05 1.55 1.12
CA THR A 192 -0.47 2.92 1.03
C THR A 192 -1.88 3.01 1.62
N LEU A 193 -2.75 2.04 1.33
CA LEU A 193 -4.08 1.96 1.92
C LEU A 193 -4.01 1.81 3.45
N LEU A 194 -3.12 0.97 3.96
CA LEU A 194 -2.87 0.82 5.40
C LEU A 194 -2.35 2.11 6.04
N LEU A 195 -1.48 2.85 5.35
CA LEU A 195 -0.99 4.14 5.80
C LEU A 195 -2.14 5.15 5.91
N LEU A 196 -2.94 5.29 4.85
CA LEU A 196 -4.11 6.18 4.84
C LEU A 196 -5.13 5.79 5.92
N LEU A 197 -5.39 4.50 6.09
CA LEU A 197 -6.26 3.97 7.14
C LEU A 197 -5.72 4.29 8.53
N SER A 198 -4.42 4.11 8.75
CA SER A 198 -3.75 4.41 10.02
C SER A 198 -3.88 5.89 10.34
N THR A 199 -3.61 6.79 9.38
CA THR A 199 -3.78 8.24 9.57
C THR A 199 -5.22 8.65 9.84
N ALA A 200 -6.20 7.99 9.20
CA ALA A 200 -7.62 8.26 9.44
C ALA A 200 -8.07 7.78 10.83
N CYS A 201 -7.53 6.65 11.29
CA CYS A 201 -7.79 6.08 12.62
C CYS A 201 -7.07 6.84 13.75
N SER A 202 -6.02 7.60 13.45
CA SER A 202 -5.36 8.50 14.42
C SER A 202 -6.24 9.67 14.86
N ARG A 203 -7.34 9.95 14.16
CA ARG A 203 -8.26 11.05 14.48
C ARG A 203 -9.61 10.50 14.97
N PRO A 204 -10.30 11.22 15.87
CA PRO A 204 -11.62 10.81 16.35
C PRO A 204 -12.62 10.60 15.20
N SER A 205 -12.66 11.52 14.24
CA SER A 205 -13.49 11.45 13.04
C SER A 205 -12.62 11.25 11.78
N PRO A 206 -13.10 10.50 10.76
CA PRO A 206 -12.34 10.27 9.53
C PRO A 206 -12.09 11.58 8.78
N PRO A 207 -10.83 12.00 8.58
CA PRO A 207 -10.50 13.21 7.83
C PRO A 207 -10.74 13.04 6.33
N ALA A 208 -11.21 14.09 5.66
CA ALA A 208 -11.63 14.02 4.26
C ALA A 208 -10.54 13.51 3.31
N VAL A 209 -9.33 14.08 3.37
CA VAL A 209 -8.24 13.78 2.42
C VAL A 209 -7.82 12.31 2.48
N PRO A 210 -7.42 11.73 3.64
CA PRO A 210 -7.07 10.30 3.69
C PRO A 210 -8.22 9.37 3.29
N THR A 211 -9.48 9.72 3.59
CA THR A 211 -10.62 8.92 3.16
C THR A 211 -10.81 8.96 1.64
N LEU A 212 -10.71 10.14 1.01
CA LEU A 212 -10.85 10.29 -0.45
C LEU A 212 -9.71 9.61 -1.20
N LEU A 213 -8.47 9.81 -0.74
CA LEU A 213 -7.31 9.12 -1.30
C LEU A 213 -7.40 7.60 -1.08
N GLY A 214 -7.91 7.15 0.07
CA GLY A 214 -8.15 5.73 0.32
C GLY A 214 -9.14 5.14 -0.69
N SER A 215 -10.21 5.88 -1.00
CA SER A 215 -11.19 5.48 -2.02
C SER A 215 -10.56 5.34 -3.42
N LEU A 216 -9.70 6.30 -3.79
CA LEU A 216 -8.91 6.23 -5.03
C LEU A 216 -7.99 5.01 -5.06
N VAL A 217 -7.24 4.77 -3.97
CA VAL A 217 -6.34 3.62 -3.86
C VAL A 217 -7.11 2.30 -3.93
N CYS A 218 -8.32 2.21 -3.38
CA CYS A 218 -9.19 1.04 -3.56
C CYS A 218 -9.49 0.77 -5.04
N GLY A 219 -9.79 1.81 -5.84
CA GLY A 219 -9.95 1.66 -7.29
C GLY A 219 -8.67 1.20 -7.99
N LEU A 220 -7.52 1.79 -7.63
CA LEU A 220 -6.21 1.41 -8.19
C LEU A 220 -5.81 -0.03 -7.82
N CYS A 221 -6.14 -0.49 -6.61
CA CYS A 221 -5.95 -1.88 -6.19
C CYS A 221 -6.71 -2.83 -7.12
N LEU A 222 -7.96 -2.51 -7.44
CA LEU A 222 -8.79 -3.34 -8.32
C LEU A 222 -8.30 -3.31 -9.76
N SER A 223 -7.73 -2.20 -10.26
CA SER A 223 -7.11 -2.14 -11.60
C SER A 223 -5.71 -2.73 -11.68
N ASN A 224 -5.19 -3.25 -10.56
CA ASN A 224 -3.98 -4.05 -10.51
C ASN A 224 -4.30 -5.51 -10.20
N GLN A 225 -4.66 -5.84 -8.96
CA GLN A 225 -4.80 -7.23 -8.50
C GLN A 225 -6.05 -7.41 -7.63
N HIS A 226 -6.90 -8.38 -7.98
CA HIS A 226 -8.17 -8.61 -7.26
C HIS A 226 -7.98 -9.21 -5.86
N THR A 227 -6.85 -9.86 -5.57
CA THR A 227 -6.58 -10.42 -4.22
C THR A 227 -6.53 -9.35 -3.13
N SER A 228 -6.31 -8.08 -3.51
CA SER A 228 -6.39 -6.92 -2.62
C SER A 228 -7.77 -6.77 -1.94
N LEU A 229 -8.84 -7.37 -2.50
CA LEU A 229 -10.18 -7.40 -1.89
C LEU A 229 -10.19 -7.88 -0.44
N LEU A 230 -9.29 -8.81 -0.08
CA LEU A 230 -9.14 -9.31 1.29
C LEU A 230 -8.80 -8.20 2.29
N LEU A 231 -8.09 -7.15 1.83
CA LEU A 231 -7.77 -5.97 2.62
C LEU A 231 -8.78 -4.83 2.41
N LEU A 232 -9.25 -4.64 1.19
CA LEU A 232 -10.18 -3.55 0.83
C LEU A 232 -11.50 -3.65 1.60
N LEU A 233 -12.13 -4.84 1.62
CA LEU A 233 -13.43 -5.04 2.25
C LEU A 233 -13.45 -4.67 3.75
N PRO A 234 -12.56 -5.20 4.60
CA PRO A 234 -12.52 -4.79 6.01
C PRO A 234 -12.13 -3.33 6.20
N SER A 235 -11.26 -2.78 5.34
CA SER A 235 -10.84 -1.36 5.42
C SER A 235 -11.99 -0.41 5.10
N VAL A 236 -12.77 -0.70 4.05
CA VAL A 236 -13.96 0.06 3.67
C VAL A 236 -15.02 -0.06 4.75
N LEU A 237 -15.31 -1.27 5.23
CA LEU A 237 -16.27 -1.49 6.31
C LEU A 237 -15.89 -0.68 7.56
N LEU A 238 -14.62 -0.74 7.99
CA LEU A 238 -14.14 0.05 9.12
C LEU A 238 -14.35 1.56 8.91
N MET A 239 -14.06 2.09 7.72
CA MET A 239 -14.30 3.50 7.41
C MET A 239 -15.79 3.87 7.44
N LEU A 240 -16.66 3.01 6.91
CA LEU A 240 -18.11 3.21 6.98
C LEU A 240 -18.61 3.23 8.43
N LEU A 241 -18.18 2.27 9.25
CA LEU A 241 -18.52 2.20 10.68
C LEU A 241 -18.01 3.41 11.47
N ARG A 242 -16.92 4.04 11.02
CA ARG A 242 -16.38 5.28 11.61
C ARG A 242 -17.06 6.55 11.10
N GLY A 243 -18.12 6.44 10.31
CA GLY A 243 -18.86 7.59 9.78
C GLY A 243 -18.11 8.31 8.65
N ALA A 244 -17.34 7.59 7.83
CA ALA A 244 -16.69 8.17 6.66
C ALA A 244 -17.69 8.79 5.67
N VAL A 245 -18.93 8.30 5.64
CA VAL A 245 -20.04 8.89 4.86
C VAL A 245 -20.82 9.85 5.76
N SER A 246 -20.30 11.05 5.91
CA SER A 246 -20.91 12.08 6.77
C SER A 246 -21.92 12.99 6.04
N SER A 247 -21.94 12.98 4.69
CA SER A 247 -22.87 13.77 3.88
C SER A 247 -23.01 13.19 2.45
N PRO A 248 -24.12 13.49 1.73
CA PRO A 248 -24.29 13.06 0.33
C PRO A 248 -23.17 13.54 -0.59
N ARG A 249 -22.70 14.78 -0.40
CA ARG A 249 -21.54 15.32 -1.14
C ARG A 249 -20.28 14.48 -0.91
N ARG A 250 -20.03 14.06 0.34
CA ARG A 250 -18.87 13.23 0.65
C ARG A 250 -18.99 11.84 0.03
N LEU A 251 -20.18 11.24 0.04
CA LEU A 251 -20.44 9.97 -0.66
C LEU A 251 -20.14 10.09 -2.15
N LEU A 252 -20.65 11.14 -2.81
CA LEU A 252 -20.40 11.38 -4.23
C LEU A 252 -18.90 11.52 -4.51
N LEU A 253 -18.15 12.28 -3.71
CA LEU A 253 -16.71 12.42 -3.87
C LEU A 253 -15.97 11.08 -3.68
N LEU A 254 -16.38 10.24 -2.73
CA LEU A 254 -15.79 8.92 -2.55
C LEU A 254 -16.01 8.03 -3.78
N ILE A 255 -17.23 8.03 -4.31
CA ILE A 255 -17.60 7.31 -5.54
C ILE A 255 -16.74 7.81 -6.71
N VAL A 256 -16.65 9.12 -6.91
CA VAL A 256 -15.85 9.72 -7.99
C VAL A 256 -14.38 9.32 -7.88
N PHE A 257 -13.77 9.42 -6.69
CA PHE A 257 -12.37 9.03 -6.48
C PHE A 257 -12.15 7.53 -6.72
N PHE A 258 -13.09 6.68 -6.28
CA PHE A 258 -13.03 5.24 -6.52
C PHE A 258 -13.05 4.90 -8.01
N PHE A 259 -14.02 5.45 -8.76
CA PHE A 259 -14.11 5.23 -10.20
C PHE A 259 -12.96 5.86 -10.97
N PHE A 260 -12.39 6.97 -10.49
CA PHE A 260 -11.16 7.52 -11.04
C PHE A 260 -9.99 6.54 -10.89
N GLY A 261 -9.90 5.78 -9.80
CA GLY A 261 -8.91 4.71 -9.62
C GLY A 261 -9.12 3.50 -10.54
N LEU A 262 -10.34 3.32 -11.06
CA LEU A 262 -10.65 2.28 -12.06
C LEU A 262 -10.33 2.71 -13.50
N LEU A 263 -9.98 3.97 -13.74
CA LEU A 263 -9.69 4.50 -15.07
C LEU A 263 -8.64 3.67 -15.86
N PRO A 264 -7.61 3.05 -15.25
CA PRO A 264 -6.69 2.19 -16.01
C PRO A 264 -7.39 1.06 -16.76
N TYR A 265 -8.57 0.58 -16.34
CA TYR A 265 -9.32 -0.44 -17.10
C TYR A 265 -9.72 0.01 -18.51
N ALA A 266 -9.81 1.31 -18.78
CA ALA A 266 -10.05 1.83 -20.13
C ALA A 266 -8.92 1.46 -21.12
N PHE A 267 -7.73 1.11 -20.62
CA PHE A 267 -6.63 0.60 -21.44
C PHE A 267 -6.97 -0.74 -22.11
N LEU A 268 -7.68 -1.65 -21.43
CA LEU A 268 -7.93 -3.00 -21.95
C LEU A 268 -8.69 -3.02 -23.28
N PRO A 269 -9.85 -2.37 -23.44
CA PRO A 269 -10.55 -2.33 -24.73
C PRO A 269 -9.73 -1.60 -25.80
N LEU A 270 -9.00 -0.54 -25.42
CA LEU A 270 -8.16 0.21 -26.36
C LEU A 270 -7.00 -0.63 -26.89
N ALA A 271 -6.28 -1.32 -26.00
CA ALA A 271 -5.18 -2.22 -26.36
C ALA A 271 -5.66 -3.38 -27.22
N SER A 272 -6.81 -3.96 -26.88
CA SER A 272 -7.43 -5.06 -27.63
C SER A 272 -7.87 -4.66 -29.05
N LEU A 273 -8.26 -3.39 -29.26
CA LEU A 273 -8.56 -2.84 -30.58
C LEU A 273 -7.30 -2.55 -31.41
N LEU A 274 -6.27 -1.99 -30.78
CA LEU A 274 -5.06 -1.54 -31.48
C LEU A 274 -4.06 -2.67 -31.75
N HIS A 275 -4.00 -3.65 -30.86
CA HIS A 275 -2.99 -4.72 -30.87
C HIS A 275 -3.59 -6.10 -30.60
N PRO A 276 -4.57 -6.57 -31.41
CA PRO A 276 -5.27 -7.83 -31.16
C PRO A 276 -4.32 -9.05 -31.21
N GLU A 277 -3.39 -9.09 -32.15
CA GLU A 277 -2.49 -10.26 -32.35
C GLU A 277 -1.56 -10.52 -31.15
N SER A 278 -1.25 -9.48 -30.37
CA SER A 278 -0.39 -9.56 -29.18
C SER A 278 -1.16 -9.49 -27.87
N SER A 279 -2.49 -9.32 -27.93
CA SER A 279 -3.35 -9.20 -26.74
C SER A 279 -3.90 -10.56 -26.34
N TRP A 280 -3.92 -10.84 -25.04
CA TRP A 280 -4.58 -12.02 -24.51
C TRP A 280 -6.07 -12.01 -24.87
N GLY A 281 -6.55 -13.07 -25.51
CA GLY A 281 -7.94 -13.15 -25.99
C GLY A 281 -8.21 -12.32 -27.25
N GLY A 282 -7.20 -11.80 -27.93
CA GLY A 282 -7.35 -11.05 -29.17
C GLY A 282 -8.13 -9.76 -29.00
N SER A 283 -9.22 -9.62 -29.78
CA SER A 283 -10.15 -8.50 -29.72
C SER A 283 -11.27 -8.67 -28.67
N ASP A 284 -11.26 -9.71 -27.83
CA ASP A 284 -12.38 -10.02 -26.93
C ASP A 284 -12.65 -8.88 -25.94
N CYS A 285 -11.59 -8.29 -25.36
CA CYS A 285 -11.69 -7.16 -24.43
C CYS A 285 -12.25 -5.88 -25.06
N ALA A 286 -12.31 -5.78 -26.40
CA ALA A 286 -12.98 -4.68 -27.08
C ALA A 286 -14.51 -4.76 -26.97
N THR A 287 -15.05 -5.94 -26.68
CA THR A 287 -16.49 -6.13 -26.44
C THR A 287 -16.82 -5.93 -24.96
N PRO A 288 -18.01 -5.41 -24.61
CA PRO A 288 -18.39 -5.25 -23.20
C PRO A 288 -18.37 -6.57 -22.42
N TRP A 289 -18.79 -7.68 -23.05
CA TRP A 289 -18.81 -8.99 -22.39
C TRP A 289 -17.42 -9.60 -22.24
N GLY A 290 -16.57 -9.51 -23.28
CA GLY A 290 -15.19 -9.98 -23.19
C GLY A 290 -14.37 -9.18 -22.18
N LEU A 291 -14.60 -7.86 -22.07
CA LEU A 291 -14.02 -7.06 -21.00
C LEU A 291 -14.43 -7.57 -19.61
N VAL A 292 -15.73 -7.80 -19.38
CA VAL A 292 -16.23 -8.33 -18.10
C VAL A 292 -15.66 -9.72 -17.81
N ARG A 293 -15.64 -10.61 -18.80
CA ARG A 293 -15.07 -11.97 -18.71
C ARG A 293 -13.60 -11.93 -18.31
N HIS A 294 -12.83 -11.06 -18.96
CA HIS A 294 -11.41 -10.89 -18.71
C HIS A 294 -11.16 -10.29 -17.32
N VAL A 295 -11.87 -9.22 -16.96
CA VAL A 295 -11.74 -8.60 -15.63
C VAL A 295 -12.11 -9.60 -14.53
N LEU A 296 -13.23 -10.31 -14.64
CA LEU A 296 -13.67 -11.29 -13.65
C LEU A 296 -12.88 -12.61 -13.65
N ARG A 297 -11.92 -12.75 -14.57
CA ARG A 297 -11.05 -13.93 -14.68
C ARG A 297 -11.86 -15.21 -14.85
N SER A 298 -12.98 -15.13 -15.57
CA SER A 298 -13.93 -16.25 -15.68
C SER A 298 -13.31 -17.49 -16.33
N ASP A 299 -12.24 -17.34 -17.10
CA ASP A 299 -11.51 -18.43 -17.77
C ASP A 299 -10.73 -19.34 -16.81
N TYR A 300 -10.38 -18.85 -15.63
CA TYR A 300 -9.66 -19.63 -14.62
C TYR A 300 -10.59 -20.36 -13.64
N GLY A 301 -11.90 -20.14 -13.73
CA GLY A 301 -12.87 -20.65 -12.76
C GLY A 301 -12.76 -19.90 -11.43
N THR A 302 -13.65 -18.93 -11.20
CA THR A 302 -13.60 -17.99 -10.05
C THR A 302 -13.47 -18.67 -8.67
N LEU A 303 -13.90 -19.94 -8.54
CA LEU A 303 -13.79 -20.76 -7.33
C LEU A 303 -13.48 -22.25 -7.64
N GLN A 304 -13.03 -22.56 -8.85
CA GLN A 304 -12.76 -23.96 -9.27
C GLN A 304 -11.25 -24.22 -9.31
N LEU A 305 -10.82 -25.33 -8.71
CA LEU A 305 -9.41 -25.77 -8.73
C LEU A 305 -9.01 -26.41 -10.08
N THR A 306 -9.99 -26.90 -10.84
CA THR A 306 -9.80 -27.48 -12.17
C THR A 306 -10.97 -27.08 -13.06
N ASN A 307 -10.69 -26.65 -14.29
CA ASN A 307 -11.73 -26.52 -15.30
C ASN A 307 -12.28 -27.93 -15.62
N THR A 308 -13.56 -28.17 -15.34
CA THR A 308 -14.22 -29.38 -15.86
C THR A 308 -14.14 -29.34 -17.38
N PRO A 309 -13.57 -30.35 -18.05
CA PRO A 309 -13.50 -30.37 -19.50
C PRO A 309 -14.93 -30.32 -20.02
N THR A 310 -15.25 -29.27 -20.78
CA THR A 310 -16.50 -29.25 -21.54
C THR A 310 -16.40 -30.36 -22.58
N SER A 311 -17.15 -31.43 -22.35
CA SER A 311 -17.40 -32.45 -23.36
C SER A 311 -18.13 -31.83 -24.55
N GLY A 312 -17.40 -31.58 -25.63
CA GLY A 312 -17.95 -31.23 -26.94
C GLY A 312 -16.84 -30.75 -27.88
N GLY A 313 -16.53 -31.39 -29.00
CA GLY A 313 -17.09 -32.58 -29.65
C GLY A 313 -16.16 -32.98 -30.81
N GLY A 314 -16.31 -34.21 -31.28
CA GLY A 314 -15.97 -34.57 -32.66
C GLY A 314 -17.04 -34.09 -33.63
#